data_AF-A0A519IB88-F1
#
_entry.id   AF-A0A519IB88-F1
#
_cell.length_a   1.000
_cell.length_b   1.000
_cell.length_c   1.000
_cell.angle_alpha   90.00
_cell.angle_beta   90.00
_cell.angle_gamma   90.00
#
_symmetry.space_group_name_H-M   'P 1'
#
loop_
_entity.id
_entity.type
_entity.pdbx_description
1 polymer ?
#
loop_
_entity_poly.entity_id
_entity_poly.type
_entity_poly.pdbx_seq_one_letter_code
_entity_poly.pdbx_strand_id
1 'polypeptide(L)'
;MQALLLQTLHELAPDGQPVPLTRLAKRLDERVSVLLRELTAMGPANLGGTAGPGWVHVNCDDAGRWTAWLTDAGRRHLGLG
;
A
#
# COMPACT_ATOMS: atom_id res chain seq x y z
N MET A 1 5.38 2.09 11.20
CA MET A 1 4.74 1.12 10.28
C MET A 1 4.70 1.62 8.84
N GLN A 2 4.12 2.78 8.57
CA GLN A 2 3.94 3.33 7.21
C GLN A 2 5.21 3.33 6.34
N ALA A 3 6.34 3.87 6.82
CA ALA A 3 7.59 3.88 6.06
C ALA A 3 8.09 2.48 5.66
N LEU A 4 8.01 1.50 6.58
CA LEU A 4 8.39 0.11 6.31
C LEU A 4 7.46 -0.53 5.25
N LEU A 5 6.17 -0.21 5.32
CA LEU A 5 5.16 -0.73 4.40
C LEU A 5 5.35 -0.19 2.98
N LEU A 6 5.66 1.10 2.85
CA LEU A 6 6.02 1.74 1.57
C LEU A 6 7.34 1.17 1.00
N GLN A 7 8.38 1.03 1.82
CA GLN A 7 9.65 0.42 1.40
C GLN A 7 9.45 -1.01 0.93
N THR A 8 8.67 -1.82 1.67
CA THR A 8 8.41 -3.21 1.31
C THR A 8 7.64 -3.32 0.00
N LEU A 9 6.69 -2.42 -0.27
CA LEU A 9 6.01 -2.36 -1.57
C LEU A 9 6.99 -2.05 -2.70
N HIS A 10 7.90 -1.10 -2.51
CA HIS A 10 8.94 -0.80 -3.49
C HIS A 10 9.88 -1.99 -3.73
N GLU A 11 10.37 -2.65 -2.67
CA GLU A 11 11.24 -3.83 -2.78
C GLU A 11 10.58 -4.98 -3.55
N LEU A 12 9.27 -5.21 -3.32
CA LEU A 12 8.54 -6.31 -3.95
C LEU A 12 8.09 -6.02 -5.39
N ALA A 13 7.97 -4.74 -5.74
CA ALA A 13 7.54 -4.26 -7.05
C ALA A 13 8.22 -2.91 -7.37
N PRO A 14 9.51 -2.93 -7.76
CA PRO A 14 10.28 -1.70 -8.00
C PRO A 14 9.70 -0.85 -9.14
N ASP A 15 9.07 -1.46 -10.14
CA ASP A 15 8.41 -0.75 -11.24
C ASP A 15 6.95 -0.36 -10.93
N GLY A 16 6.50 -0.54 -9.68
CA GLY A 16 5.17 -0.13 -9.22
C GLY A 16 4.04 -1.09 -9.59
N GLN A 17 4.34 -2.35 -9.91
CA GLN A 17 3.32 -3.37 -10.14
C GLN A 17 2.48 -3.64 -8.87
N PRO A 18 1.20 -4.04 -9.01
CA PRO A 18 0.37 -4.45 -7.89
C PRO A 18 0.95 -5.65 -7.12
N VAL A 19 1.06 -5.50 -5.80
CA VAL A 19 1.51 -6.55 -4.89
C VAL A 19 0.31 -7.12 -4.12
N PRO A 20 0.09 -8.45 -4.11
CA PRO A 20 -0.93 -9.06 -3.28
C PRO A 20 -0.71 -8.80 -1.78
N LEU A 21 -1.75 -8.44 -1.05
CA LEU A 21 -1.66 -8.17 0.40
C LEU A 21 -1.22 -9.41 1.19
N THR A 22 -1.52 -10.62 0.72
CA THR A 22 -1.04 -11.87 1.33
C THR A 22 0.47 -12.01 1.24
N ARG A 23 1.09 -11.54 0.16
CA ARG A 23 2.55 -11.50 0.00
C ARG A 23 3.17 -10.44 0.92
N LEU A 24 2.51 -9.29 1.04
CA LEU A 24 2.93 -8.22 1.96
C LEU A 24 2.86 -8.67 3.42
N ALA A 25 1.74 -9.29 3.83
CA ALA A 25 1.51 -9.90 5.14
C ALA A 25 2.62 -10.87 5.51
N LYS A 26 2.95 -11.79 4.59
CA LYS A 26 4.03 -12.76 4.78
C LYS A 26 5.40 -12.09 4.96
N ARG A 27 5.69 -11.03 4.21
CA ARG A 27 6.99 -10.33 4.24
C ARG A 27 7.17 -9.52 5.52
N LEU A 28 6.08 -8.95 6.05
CA LEU A 28 6.07 -8.10 7.24
C LEU A 28 5.75 -8.85 8.54
N ASP A 29 5.46 -10.15 8.45
CA ASP A 29 4.94 -10.96 9.57
C ASP A 29 3.70 -10.33 10.24
N GLU A 30 2.77 -9.85 9.40
CA GLU A 30 1.61 -9.07 9.83
C GLU A 30 0.28 -9.62 9.31
N ARG A 31 -0.82 -9.21 9.95
CA ARG A 31 -2.18 -9.61 9.51
C ARG A 31 -2.65 -8.74 8.34
N VAL A 32 -3.32 -9.36 7.37
CA VAL A 32 -3.91 -8.65 6.21
C VAL A 32 -4.84 -7.50 6.63
N SER A 33 -5.65 -7.67 7.68
CA SER A 33 -6.54 -6.63 8.17
C SER A 33 -5.82 -5.41 8.75
N VAL A 34 -4.66 -5.63 9.38
CA VAL A 34 -3.80 -4.55 9.90
C VAL A 34 -3.20 -3.78 8.72
N LEU A 35 -2.64 -4.50 7.75
CA LEU A 35 -2.08 -3.89 6.54
C LEU A 35 -3.13 -3.10 5.76
N LEU A 36 -4.34 -3.65 5.61
CA LEU A 36 -5.43 -2.99 4.91
C LEU A 36 -5.81 -1.66 5.58
N ARG A 37 -5.94 -1.64 6.92
CA ARG A 37 -6.21 -0.42 7.69
C ARG A 37 -5.14 0.66 7.46
N GLU A 38 -3.86 0.28 7.53
CA GLU A 38 -2.75 1.20 7.31
C GLU A 38 -2.72 1.71 5.86
N LEU A 39 -2.88 0.82 4.88
CA LEU A 39 -2.90 1.15 3.46
C LEU A 39 -4.07 2.07 3.10
N THR A 40 -5.26 1.85 3.65
CA THR A 40 -6.41 2.72 3.43
C THR A 40 -6.18 4.12 3.99
N ALA A 41 -5.50 4.26 5.14
CA ALA A 41 -5.14 5.57 5.70
C ALA A 41 -4.13 6.35 4.84
N MET A 42 -3.30 5.64 4.06
CA MET A 42 -2.32 6.24 3.14
C MET A 42 -2.85 6.45 1.72
N GLY A 43 -4.00 5.85 1.38
CA GLY A 43 -4.62 5.96 0.07
C GLY A 43 -5.37 7.29 -0.13
N PRO A 44 -5.85 7.55 -1.36
CA PRO A 44 -6.62 8.76 -1.67
C PRO A 44 -8.04 8.76 -1.06
N ALA A 45 -8.46 7.63 -0.47
CA ALA A 45 -9.81 7.48 0.08
C ALA A 45 -10.01 8.33 1.34
N ASN A 46 -11.09 9.09 1.34
CA ASN A 46 -11.46 10.05 2.37
C ASN A 46 -12.12 9.34 3.56
N LEU A 47 -11.34 8.71 4.45
CA LEU A 47 -11.87 8.10 5.67
C LEU A 47 -11.93 9.17 6.78
N GLY A 48 -13.09 9.80 6.95
CA GLY A 48 -13.32 10.81 8.01
C GLY A 48 -13.08 12.27 7.62
N GLY A 49 -13.05 12.60 6.31
CA GLY A 49 -13.07 13.98 5.83
C GLY A 49 -11.70 14.61 5.53
N THR A 50 -10.60 13.89 5.76
CA THR A 50 -9.27 14.24 5.22
C THR A 50 -8.80 13.13 4.28
N ALA A 51 -8.54 13.46 3.02
CA ALA A 51 -7.98 12.51 2.09
C ALA A 51 -6.57 12.14 2.56
N GLY A 52 -6.27 10.85 2.62
CA GLY A 52 -4.91 10.40 2.89
C GLY A 52 -3.94 10.96 1.83
N PRO A 53 -2.63 10.89 2.08
CA PRO A 53 -1.62 11.53 1.23
C PRO A 53 -1.51 10.95 -0.19
N GLY A 54 -2.29 9.91 -0.53
CA GLY A 54 -2.35 9.33 -1.86
C GLY A 54 -1.07 8.58 -2.23
N TRP A 55 -0.33 8.05 -1.26
CA TRP A 55 0.95 7.35 -1.48
C TRP A 55 0.78 5.93 -2.04
N VAL A 56 -0.39 5.32 -1.81
CA VAL A 56 -0.69 3.97 -2.23
C VAL A 56 -2.09 3.89 -2.83
N HIS A 57 -2.26 3.00 -3.78
CA HIS A 57 -3.57 2.51 -4.19
C HIS A 57 -3.79 1.10 -3.66
N VAL A 58 -5.03 0.80 -3.32
CA VAL A 58 -5.48 -0.51 -2.88
C VAL A 58 -6.66 -0.91 -3.77
N ASN A 59 -6.66 -2.14 -4.25
CA ASN A 59 -7.74 -2.70 -5.06
C ASN A 59 -8.19 -4.05 -4.49
N CYS A 60 -9.47 -4.34 -4.61
CA CYS A 60 -10.04 -5.67 -4.38
C CYS A 60 -10.65 -6.15 -5.69
N ASP A 61 -10.27 -7.34 -6.16
CA ASP A 61 -10.92 -7.95 -7.31
C ASP A 61 -12.23 -8.68 -6.92
N ASP A 62 -12.97 -9.14 -7.92
CA ASP A 62 -14.26 -9.83 -7.75
C ASP A 62 -14.15 -11.16 -6.97
N ALA A 63 -12.94 -11.71 -6.86
CA ALA A 63 -12.66 -12.91 -6.07
C ALA A 63 -12.25 -12.58 -4.61
N GLY A 64 -12.32 -11.31 -4.20
CA GLY A 64 -11.97 -10.86 -2.86
C GLY A 64 -10.46 -10.76 -2.62
N ARG A 65 -9.63 -10.77 -3.67
CA ARG A 65 -8.17 -10.66 -3.51
C ARG A 65 -7.76 -9.20 -3.51
N TRP A 66 -7.05 -8.83 -2.46
CA TRP A 66 -6.54 -7.49 -2.27
C TRP A 66 -5.13 -7.34 -2.83
N THR A 67 -4.91 -6.25 -3.57
CA THR A 67 -3.59 -5.81 -4.03
C THR A 67 -3.34 -4.35 -3.65
N ALA A 68 -2.07 -3.98 -3.51
CA ALA A 68 -1.65 -2.61 -3.31
C ALA A 68 -0.42 -2.26 -4.15
N TRP A 69 -0.28 -1.00 -4.55
CA TRP A 69 0.90 -0.49 -5.26
C TRP A 69 1.20 0.95 -4.85
N LEU A 70 2.46 1.34 -5.02
CA LEU A 70 2.92 2.71 -4.81
C LEU A 70 2.47 3.61 -5.96
N THR A 71 1.94 4.77 -5.60
CA THR A 71 1.72 5.86 -6.54
C THR A 71 3.00 6.63 -6.79
N ASP A 72 3.00 7.51 -7.78
CA ASP A 72 4.09 8.46 -7.99
C ASP A 72 4.37 9.33 -6.75
N ALA A 73 3.32 9.71 -6.01
CA ALA A 73 3.46 10.46 -4.77
C ALA A 73 4.16 9.63 -3.68
N GLY A 74 3.82 8.33 -3.57
CA GLY A 74 4.49 7.41 -2.64
C GLY A 74 5.96 7.20 -2.99
N ARG A 75 6.30 7.08 -4.28
CA ARG A 75 7.70 6.97 -4.73
C ARG A 75 8.51 8.22 -4.42
N ARG A 76 7.99 9.41 -4.73
CA ARG A 76 8.62 10.69 -4.35
C ARG A 76 8.80 10.83 -2.84
N HIS A 77 7.84 10.37 -2.05
CA HIS A 77 7.95 10.38 -0.59
C HIS A 77 9.10 9.50 -0.07
N LEU A 78 9.39 8.38 -0.74
CA LEU A 78 10.55 7.54 -0.46
C LEU A 78 11.89 8.11 -0.97
N GLY A 79 11.88 9.27 -1.64
CA GLY A 79 13.06 9.81 -2.32
C GLY A 79 13.42 9.09 -3.62
N LEU A 80 12.48 8.30 -4.16
CA LEU A 80 12.62 7.61 -5.44
C LEU A 80 12.03 8.52 -6.52
N GLY A 81 12.91 9.27 -7.19
CA GLY A 81 12.57 10.25 -8.22
C GLY A 81 13.63 10.34 -9.29
#